data_AF-A0A174G5B4-F1
#
_entry.id   AF-A0A174G5B4-F1
#
_cell.length_a   1.000
_cell.length_b   1.000
_cell.length_c   1.000
_cell.angle_alpha   90.00
_cell.angle_beta   90.00
_cell.angle_gamma   90.00
#
_symmetry.space_group_name_H-M   'P 1'
#
loop_
_entity.id
_entity.type
_entity.pdbx_description
1 polymer ?
#
loop_
_entity_poly.entity_id
_entity_poly.type
_entity_poly.pdbx_seq_one_letter_code
_entity_poly.pdbx_strand_id
1 'polypeptide(L)'
;MNDKEKKIYDEIVADLTKHTRNEIWEWILEDEDGDYDIAIVELEGVLDHIIYYEKGSCNYDDEIIQVYTNCLCRLNDLLESIHWDNEI
;
A
#
# COMPACT_ATOMS: atom_id res chain seq x y z
N MET A 1 -6.83 -14.04 -1.87
CA MET A 1 -7.63 -12.85 -1.51
C MET A 1 -9.12 -12.97 -1.86
N ASN A 2 -10.03 -12.50 -0.98
CA ASN A 2 -11.49 -12.42 -1.19
C ASN A 2 -11.97 -11.01 -1.62
N ASP A 3 -13.25 -10.84 -2.00
CA ASP A 3 -13.81 -9.55 -2.46
C ASP A 3 -13.67 -8.40 -1.45
N LYS A 4 -13.71 -8.71 -0.15
CA LYS A 4 -13.58 -7.70 0.92
C LYS A 4 -12.14 -7.23 1.02
N GLU A 5 -11.19 -8.16 0.99
CA GLU A 5 -9.75 -7.89 1.01
C GLU A 5 -9.33 -7.10 -0.23
N LYS A 6 -9.85 -7.48 -1.40
CA LYS A 6 -9.67 -6.73 -2.65
C LYS A 6 -10.09 -5.28 -2.49
N LYS A 7 -11.29 -5.05 -1.94
CA LYS A 7 -11.82 -3.72 -1.72
C LYS A 7 -10.94 -2.89 -0.79
N ILE A 8 -10.37 -3.50 0.26
CA ILE A 8 -9.45 -2.81 1.18
C ILE A 8 -8.20 -2.37 0.44
N TYR A 9 -7.62 -3.25 -0.38
CA TYR A 9 -6.47 -2.94 -1.20
C TYR A 9 -6.75 -1.79 -2.20
N ASP A 10 -7.87 -1.88 -2.93
CA ASP A 10 -8.29 -0.83 -3.88
C ASP A 10 -8.46 0.52 -3.17
N GLU A 11 -9.02 0.55 -1.95
CA GLU A 11 -9.15 1.76 -1.14
C GLU A 11 -7.80 2.35 -0.70
N ILE A 12 -6.82 1.50 -0.35
CA ILE A 12 -5.46 1.94 0.01
C ILE A 12 -4.81 2.64 -1.20
N VAL A 13 -4.90 2.05 -2.38
CA VAL A 13 -4.32 2.63 -3.59
C VAL A 13 -5.01 3.94 -3.99
N ALA A 14 -6.34 4.01 -3.86
CA ALA A 14 -7.09 5.24 -4.12
C ALA A 14 -6.65 6.38 -3.17
N ASP A 15 -6.43 6.07 -1.89
CA ASP A 15 -5.95 7.06 -0.92
C ASP A 15 -4.53 7.54 -1.23
N LEU A 16 -3.62 6.64 -1.61
CA LEU A 16 -2.27 6.98 -2.06
C LEU A 16 -2.32 7.90 -3.28
N THR A 17 -3.08 7.52 -4.32
CA THR A 17 -3.23 8.28 -5.56
C THR A 17 -3.78 9.68 -5.30
N LYS A 18 -4.84 9.78 -4.50
CA LYS A 18 -5.52 11.05 -4.22
C LYS A 18 -4.64 12.05 -3.48
N HIS A 19 -3.85 11.60 -2.52
CA HIS A 19 -3.11 12.50 -1.63
C HIS A 19 -1.69 12.79 -2.11
N THR A 20 -1.06 11.83 -2.78
CA THR A 20 0.31 11.98 -3.29
C THR A 20 0.34 12.51 -4.72
N ARG A 21 -0.77 12.35 -5.46
CA ARG A 21 -0.90 12.64 -6.90
C ARG A 21 0.17 11.95 -7.73
N ASN A 22 0.69 10.82 -7.25
CA ASN A 22 1.69 10.04 -7.94
C ASN A 22 0.98 8.92 -8.70
N GLU A 23 1.13 8.90 -10.03
CA GLU A 23 0.50 7.93 -10.92
C GLU A 23 1.13 6.53 -10.80
N ILE A 24 2.28 6.41 -10.11
CA ILE A 24 2.93 5.11 -9.87
C ILE A 24 2.01 4.10 -9.16
N TRP A 25 1.09 4.59 -8.33
CA TRP A 25 0.16 3.73 -7.61
C TRP A 25 -0.88 3.07 -8.52
N GLU A 26 -1.28 3.76 -9.59
CA GLU A 26 -2.19 3.22 -10.61
C GLU A 26 -1.48 2.15 -11.45
N TRP A 27 -0.18 2.32 -11.73
CA TRP A 27 0.59 1.32 -12.48
C TRP A 27 0.77 0.01 -11.70
N ILE A 28 0.93 0.08 -10.38
CA ILE A 28 0.96 -1.12 -9.52
C ILE A 28 -0.37 -1.89 -9.62
N LEU A 29 -1.51 -1.22 -9.85
CA LEU A 29 -2.79 -1.90 -10.07
C LEU A 29 -2.95 -2.50 -11.47
N GLU A 30 -2.38 -1.87 -12.49
CA GLU A 30 -2.57 -2.28 -13.89
C GLU A 30 -1.68 -3.47 -14.30
N ASP A 31 -0.52 -3.64 -13.66
CA ASP A 31 0.44 -4.73 -13.96
C ASP A 31 0.02 -6.07 -13.33
N GLU A 32 -0.85 -6.01 -12.33
CA GLU A 32 -1.30 -7.15 -11.53
C GLU A 32 -2.52 -7.81 -12.19
N ASP A 33 -2.27 -8.77 -13.11
CA ASP A 33 -3.26 -9.64 -13.78
C ASP A 33 -3.92 -10.64 -12.80
N GLY A 34 -4.35 -10.14 -11.64
CA GLY A 34 -5.07 -10.88 -10.60
C GLY A 34 -4.22 -11.47 -9.47
N ASP A 35 -2.90 -11.23 -9.43
CA ASP A 35 -2.01 -11.81 -8.41
C ASP A 35 -1.77 -10.87 -7.20
N TYR A 36 -2.87 -10.35 -6.66
CA TYR A 36 -2.88 -9.35 -5.59
C TYR A 36 -2.01 -9.68 -4.36
N ASP A 37 -1.74 -10.96 -4.10
CA ASP A 37 -0.86 -11.35 -3.00
C ASP A 37 0.59 -10.85 -3.24
N ILE A 38 1.05 -10.82 -4.49
CA ILE A 38 2.34 -10.23 -4.91
C ILE A 38 2.25 -8.70 -4.85
N ALA A 39 1.18 -8.11 -5.40
CA ALA A 39 0.94 -6.67 -5.43
C ALA A 39 1.06 -6.02 -4.05
N ILE A 40 0.51 -6.70 -3.04
CA ILE A 40 0.47 -6.21 -1.66
C ILE A 40 1.89 -6.17 -1.08
N VAL A 41 2.70 -7.20 -1.29
CA VAL A 41 4.09 -7.26 -0.80
C VAL A 41 4.96 -6.21 -1.50
N GLU A 42 4.79 -6.02 -2.81
CA GLU A 42 5.53 -4.99 -3.54
C GLU A 42 5.16 -3.59 -3.07
N LEU A 43 3.86 -3.32 -2.89
CA LEU A 43 3.38 -2.03 -2.39
C LEU A 43 3.88 -1.75 -0.97
N GLU A 44 3.95 -2.75 -0.10
CA GLU A 44 4.53 -2.63 1.25
C GLU A 44 5.99 -2.19 1.18
N GLY A 45 6.80 -2.90 0.38
CA GLY A 45 8.21 -2.60 0.22
C GLY A 45 8.47 -1.20 -0.33
N VAL A 46 7.66 -0.75 -1.30
CA VAL A 46 7.73 0.61 -1.87
C VAL A 46 7.37 1.65 -0.81
N LEU A 47 6.29 1.46 -0.05
CA LEU A 47 5.87 2.40 0.99
C LEU A 47 6.91 2.52 2.09
N ASP A 48 7.46 1.40 2.58
CA ASP A 48 8.50 1.41 3.61
C ASP A 48 9.74 2.19 3.15
N HIS A 49 10.19 1.96 1.90
CA HIS A 49 11.32 2.68 1.32
C HIS A 49 11.07 4.18 1.18
N ILE A 50 9.88 4.58 0.71
CA ILE A 50 9.53 6.00 0.57
C ILE A 50 9.48 6.66 1.94
N ILE A 51 8.82 6.05 2.93
CA ILE A 51 8.74 6.59 4.29
C ILE A 51 10.15 6.75 4.88
N TYR A 52 11.01 5.76 4.72
CA TYR A 52 12.38 5.81 5.20
C TYR A 52 13.18 6.94 4.53
N TYR A 53 13.09 7.05 3.21
CA TYR A 53 13.82 8.06 2.43
C TYR A 53 13.35 9.49 2.76
N GLU A 54 12.03 9.71 2.75
CA GLU A 54 11.43 11.00 3.04
C GLU A 54 11.71 11.45 4.47
N LYS A 55 11.56 10.58 5.48
CA LYS A 55 11.93 10.92 6.87
C LYS A 55 13.42 11.22 7.05
N GLY A 56 14.28 10.66 6.20
CA GLY A 56 15.71 10.96 6.15
C GLY A 56 16.03 12.30 5.46
N SER A 57 15.10 12.84 4.67
CA SER A 57 15.19 14.18 4.10
C SER A 57 14.94 15.25 5.16
N CYS A 58 15.59 16.41 5.06
CA CYS A 58 15.37 17.50 6.02
C CYS A 58 14.11 18.34 5.74
N ASN A 59 13.41 18.10 4.63
CA ASN A 59 12.26 18.90 4.17
C ASN A 59 11.13 18.01 3.61
N TYR A 60 10.74 16.97 4.33
CA TYR A 60 9.57 16.18 3.93
C TYR A 60 8.27 16.83 4.39
N ASP A 61 7.19 16.49 3.71
CA ASP A 61 5.84 16.91 4.06
C ASP A 61 5.25 15.91 5.08
N ASP A 62 5.06 16.38 6.32
CA ASP A 62 4.51 15.57 7.42
C ASP A 62 3.13 14.98 7.09
N GLU A 63 2.30 15.70 6.31
CA GLU A 63 0.97 15.22 5.92
C GLU A 63 1.10 14.05 4.95
N ILE A 64 2.00 14.16 3.98
CA ILE A 64 2.28 13.08 3.01
C ILE A 64 2.86 11.85 3.73
N ILE A 65 3.79 12.04 4.66
CA ILE A 65 4.34 10.93 5.45
C ILE A 65 3.27 10.24 6.30
N GLN A 66 2.34 11.00 6.87
CA GLN A 66 1.23 10.43 7.63
C GLN A 66 0.32 9.59 6.71
N VAL A 67 0.07 10.04 5.47
CA VAL A 67 -0.68 9.26 4.47
C VAL A 67 0.05 7.95 4.17
N TYR A 68 1.34 7.98 3.84
CA TYR A 68 2.10 6.76 3.54
C TYR A 68 2.11 5.80 4.73
N THR A 69 2.34 6.31 5.94
CA THR A 69 2.36 5.49 7.15
C THR A 69 1.00 4.84 7.41
N ASN A 70 -0.09 5.59 7.24
CA ASN A 70 -1.44 5.04 7.43
C ASN A 70 -1.78 3.96 6.39
N CYS A 71 -1.36 4.16 5.13
CA CYS A 71 -1.56 3.19 4.06
C CYS A 71 -0.76 1.92 4.32
N LEU A 72 0.50 2.04 4.75
CA LEU A 72 1.35 0.91 5.12
C LEU A 72 0.75 0.10 6.29
N CYS A 73 0.25 0.76 7.33
CA CYS A 73 -0.42 0.06 8.43
C CYS A 73 -1.63 -0.75 7.96
N ARG A 74 -2.50 -0.18 7.12
CA ARG A 74 -3.66 -0.89 6.55
C ARG A 74 -3.25 -2.06 5.66
N LEU A 75 -2.13 -1.92 4.95
CA LEU A 75 -1.59 -2.96 4.08
C LEU A 75 -1.03 -4.14 4.90
N ASN A 76 -0.37 -3.86 6.02
CA ASN A 76 0.09 -4.89 6.96
C ASN A 76 -1.08 -5.64 7.61
N ASP A 77 -2.13 -4.92 8.03
CA ASP A 77 -3.36 -5.54 8.55
C ASP A 77 -4.01 -6.47 7.50
N LEU A 78 -3.95 -6.08 6.22
CA LEU A 78 -4.45 -6.88 5.10
C LEU A 78 -3.60 -8.14 4.86
N LEU A 79 -2.26 -8.01 4.86
CA LEU A 79 -1.34 -9.15 4.76
C LEU A 79 -1.58 -10.16 5.87
N GLU A 80 -1.74 -9.69 7.11
CA GLU A 80 -2.07 -10.57 8.23
C GLU A 80 -3.40 -11.30 7.98
N SER A 81 -4.46 -10.59 7.59
CA SER A 81 -5.77 -11.20 7.25
C SER A 81 -5.64 -12.34 6.23
N ILE A 82 -4.89 -12.12 5.15
CA ILE A 82 -4.71 -13.10 4.08
C ILE A 82 -3.90 -14.31 4.56
N HIS A 83 -2.87 -14.09 5.38
CA HIS A 83 -2.02 -15.18 5.90
C HIS A 83 -2.77 -16.07 6.90
N TRP A 84 -3.60 -15.49 7.77
CA TRP A 84 -4.38 -16.26 8.76
C TRP A 84 -5.52 -17.08 8.15
N ASP A 85 -6.08 -16.66 7.01
CA ASP A 85 -7.09 -17.44 6.27
C ASP A 85 -6.49 -18.67 5.54
N ASN A 86 -5.16 -18.72 5.36
CA ASN A 86 -4.46 -19.82 4.69
C ASN A 86 -3.90 -20.91 5.65
N GLU A 87 -4.03 -20.75 6.98
CA GLU A 87 -3.58 -21.74 7.98
C GLU A 87 -4.69 -22.69 8.50
N ILE A 88 -5.87 -22.75 7.86
CA ILE A 88 -7.02 -23.60 8.29
C ILE A 88 -7.28 -24.77 7.34
#